data_AF-A0A6G2QAG7-F1
#
_entry.id   AF-A0A6G2QAG7-F1
#
_cell.length_a   1.000
_cell.length_b   1.000
_cell.length_c   1.000
_cell.angle_alpha   90.00
_cell.angle_beta   90.00
_cell.angle_gamma   90.00
#
_symmetry.space_group_name_H-M   'P 1'
#
loop_
_entity.id
_entity.type
_entity.pdbx_description
1 polymer ?
#
loop_
_entity_poly.entity_id
_entity_poly.type
_entity_poly.pdbx_seq_one_letter_code
_entity_poly.pdbx_strand_id
1 'polypeptide(L)'
;MRVPRLVGLMAVDARETARARGLFLTAPDRPDFQRAVVDYVVRQYPPPGAEVPADSMVYVWFDFAEGDGGGGVREPRVPRPPTGGLQRELGEPGDAFEMIGR
;
A
#
# COMPACT_ATOMS: atom_id res chain seq x y z
N MET A 1 6.30 15.03 21.23
CA MET A 1 7.61 15.12 20.54
C MET A 1 7.44 14.77 19.07
N ARG A 2 8.37 15.17 18.18
CA ARG A 2 8.22 14.96 16.72
C ARG A 2 9.02 13.77 16.22
N VAL A 3 8.36 12.93 15.43
CA VAL A 3 8.96 11.75 14.79
C VAL A 3 10.07 12.19 13.82
N PRO A 4 11.30 11.67 13.95
CA PRO A 4 12.37 11.93 12.97
C PRO A 4 12.02 11.38 11.59
N ARG A 5 12.65 11.95 10.57
CA ARG A 5 12.65 11.34 9.24
C ARG A 5 13.65 10.20 9.22
N LEU A 6 13.15 8.98 9.08
CA LEU A 6 13.91 7.74 9.03
C LEU A 6 13.93 7.13 7.64
N VAL A 7 12.97 7.49 6.78
CA VAL A 7 12.97 7.07 5.37
C VAL A 7 14.26 7.51 4.67
N GLY A 8 14.91 6.55 4.02
CA GLY A 8 16.19 6.71 3.33
C GLY A 8 17.43 6.50 4.19
N LEU A 9 17.27 6.29 5.52
CA LEU A 9 18.38 5.91 6.38
C LEU A 9 18.63 4.40 6.31
N MET A 10 19.88 4.00 6.52
CA MET A 10 20.22 2.60 6.80
C MET A 10 19.52 2.16 8.09
N ALA A 11 19.19 0.87 8.19
CA ALA A 11 18.56 0.28 9.37
C ALA A 11 19.29 0.62 10.67
N VAL A 12 20.63 0.63 10.63
CA VAL A 12 21.48 1.02 11.77
C VAL A 12 21.24 2.48 12.16
N ASP A 13 21.38 3.41 11.21
CA ASP A 13 21.22 4.84 11.48
C ASP A 13 19.79 5.19 11.89
N ALA A 14 18.79 4.54 11.30
CA ALA A 14 17.39 4.71 11.67
C ALA A 14 17.14 4.33 13.13
N ARG A 15 17.73 3.22 13.58
CA ARG A 15 17.65 2.76 14.97
C ARG A 15 18.36 3.72 15.92
N GLU A 16 19.59 4.13 15.61
CA GLU A 16 20.34 5.05 16.46
C GLU A 16 19.62 6.41 16.58
N THR A 17 19.07 6.91 15.46
CA THR A 17 18.28 8.15 15.42
C THR A 17 17.02 8.05 16.28
N ALA A 18 16.29 6.93 16.20
CA ALA A 18 15.11 6.70 17.01
C ALA A 18 15.47 6.60 18.50
N ARG A 19 16.52 5.84 18.85
CA ARG A 19 16.99 5.68 20.23
C ARG A 19 17.43 7.01 20.85
N ALA A 20 18.13 7.84 20.09
CA ALA A 20 18.54 9.18 20.53
C ALA A 20 17.34 10.10 20.85
N ARG A 21 16.17 9.82 20.28
CA ARG A 21 14.91 10.55 20.52
C ARG A 21 14.01 9.88 21.56
N GLY A 22 14.44 8.77 22.17
CA GLY A 22 13.59 7.97 23.06
C GLY A 22 12.41 7.33 22.32
N LEU A 23 12.62 6.86 21.08
CA LEU A 23 11.63 6.14 20.28
C LEU A 23 12.05 4.69 20.10
N PHE A 24 11.07 3.79 20.08
CA PHE A 24 11.29 2.39 19.76
C PHE A 24 11.05 2.15 18.28
N LEU A 25 12.00 1.49 17.62
CA LEU A 25 11.85 1.09 16.22
C LEU A 25 11.37 -0.36 16.15
N THR A 26 10.42 -0.65 15.26
CA THR A 26 9.99 -2.03 14.96
C THR A 26 9.77 -2.20 13.46
N ALA A 27 10.08 -3.38 12.94
CA ALA A 27 9.86 -3.73 11.54
C ALA A 27 8.96 -4.97 11.49
N PRO A 28 7.66 -4.82 11.19
CA PRO A 28 6.72 -5.95 11.21
C PRO A 28 6.98 -6.96 10.09
N ASP A 29 7.59 -6.52 8.99
CA ASP A 29 8.04 -7.34 7.85
C ASP A 29 9.33 -8.12 8.16
N ARG A 30 10.13 -7.65 9.12
CA ARG A 30 11.38 -8.28 9.54
C ARG A 30 11.54 -8.31 11.06
N PRO A 31 11.11 -9.40 11.73
CA PRO A 31 11.34 -9.54 13.17
C PRO A 31 12.85 -9.54 13.53
N ASP A 32 13.71 -10.02 12.63
CA ASP A 32 15.17 -10.04 12.80
C ASP A 32 15.88 -8.76 12.32
N PHE A 33 15.17 -7.65 12.08
CA PHE A 33 15.78 -6.42 11.56
C PHE A 33 16.88 -5.86 12.50
N GLN A 34 16.88 -6.24 13.77
CA GLN A 34 17.95 -5.89 14.70
C GLN A 34 19.33 -6.40 14.24
N ARG A 35 19.37 -7.41 13.36
CA ARG A 35 20.57 -7.99 12.74
C ARG A 35 20.77 -7.54 11.29
N ALA A 36 19.79 -6.86 10.69
CA ALA A 36 19.80 -6.40 9.31
C ALA A 36 20.56 -5.07 9.21
N VAL A 37 21.83 -5.12 8.80
CA VAL A 37 22.74 -3.95 8.77
C VAL A 37 22.66 -3.19 7.45
N VAL A 38 22.29 -3.84 6.35
CA VAL A 38 22.49 -3.33 4.98
C VAL A 38 21.24 -2.74 4.32
N ASP A 39 20.09 -2.85 4.97
CA ASP A 39 18.82 -2.45 4.35
C ASP A 39 18.44 -0.99 4.65
N TYR A 40 17.74 -0.37 3.71
CA TYR A 40 17.30 1.02 3.79
C TYR A 40 15.79 1.11 4.06
N VAL A 41 15.41 2.05 4.92
CA VAL A 41 14.01 2.27 5.28
C VAL A 41 13.28 2.93 4.11
N VAL A 42 12.30 2.23 3.54
CA VAL A 42 11.44 2.78 2.45
C VAL A 42 10.15 3.39 2.94
N ARG A 43 9.67 2.94 4.11
CA ARG A 43 8.44 3.43 4.70
C ARG A 43 8.56 3.55 6.20
N GLN A 44 7.86 4.52 6.77
CA GLN A 44 7.70 4.66 8.20
C GLN A 44 6.27 5.03 8.57
N TYR A 45 5.86 4.69 9.78
CA TYR A 45 4.63 5.14 10.41
C TYR A 45 4.83 5.25 11.93
N PRO A 46 4.46 6.37 12.58
CA PRO A 46 3.84 7.57 12.02
C PRO A 46 4.74 8.33 11.02
N PRO A 47 4.18 9.21 10.17
CA PRO A 47 4.97 9.96 9.19
C PRO A 47 5.95 10.91 9.88
N PRO A 48 7.03 11.30 9.18
CA PRO A 48 8.01 12.23 9.74
C PRO A 48 7.35 13.56 10.13
N GLY A 49 7.73 14.09 11.28
CA GLY A 49 7.15 15.31 11.84
C GLY A 49 5.84 15.12 12.61
N ALA A 50 5.22 13.94 12.57
CA ALA A 50 4.06 13.63 13.40
C ALA A 50 4.37 13.80 14.88
N GLU A 51 3.38 14.26 15.64
CA GLU A 51 3.48 14.39 17.08
C GLU A 51 3.10 13.09 17.76
N VAL A 52 4.01 12.58 18.59
CA VAL A 52 3.82 11.34 19.36
C VAL A 52 4.21 11.58 20.83
N PRO A 53 3.65 10.79 21.76
CA PRO A 53 4.16 10.70 23.12
C PRO A 53 5.64 10.27 23.16
N ALA A 54 6.32 10.56 24.27
CA ALA A 54 7.63 9.95 24.54
C ALA A 54 7.51 8.42 24.54
N ASP A 55 8.61 7.73 24.21
CA ASP A 55 8.68 6.26 24.28
C ASP A 55 7.68 5.55 23.35
N SER A 56 7.23 6.24 22.30
CA SER A 56 6.32 5.67 21.29
C SER A 56 7.03 4.72 20.33
N MET A 57 6.29 3.75 19.80
CA MET A 57 6.76 2.86 18.73
C MET A 57 6.62 3.52 17.36
N VAL A 58 7.67 3.39 16.55
CA VAL A 58 7.71 3.76 15.13
C VAL A 58 7.92 2.48 14.32
N TYR A 59 7.01 2.25 13.40
CA TYR A 59 7.05 1.13 12.47
C TYR A 59 7.82 1.55 11.22
N VAL A 60 8.76 0.72 10.80
CA VAL A 60 9.52 0.92 9.56
C VAL A 60 9.42 -0.31 8.67
N TRP A 61 9.61 -0.12 7.37
CA TRP A 61 9.69 -1.19 6.39
C TRP A 61 10.92 -0.98 5.53
N PHE A 62 11.50 -2.07 5.05
CA PHE A 62 12.73 -2.08 4.26
C PHE A 62 12.46 -2.52 2.82
N ASP A 63 13.29 -2.08 1.88
CA ASP A 63 13.29 -2.60 0.51
C ASP A 63 14.18 -3.85 0.45
N PHE A 64 13.64 -4.97 -0.02
CA PHE A 64 14.46 -6.09 -0.47
C PHE A 64 14.50 -6.09 -1.98
N ALA A 65 15.52 -5.49 -2.56
CA ALA A 65 15.85 -5.74 -3.94
C ALA A 65 16.67 -7.04 -4.06
N GLU A 66 15.98 -8.18 -4.00
CA GLU A 66 16.11 -9.27 -4.99
C GLU A 66 14.96 -10.28 -4.79
N GLY A 67 13.82 -10.01 -5.44
CA GLY A 67 12.71 -10.96 -5.54
C GLY A 67 11.69 -10.92 -4.40
N ASP A 68 10.50 -10.41 -4.71
CA ASP A 68 9.26 -10.54 -3.94
C ASP A 68 9.02 -9.52 -2.80
N GLY A 69 8.10 -8.57 -3.09
CA GLY A 69 7.30 -7.91 -2.04
C GLY A 69 7.74 -6.51 -1.64
N GLY A 70 7.21 -5.47 -2.30
CA GLY A 70 7.35 -4.12 -1.76
C GLY A 70 6.73 -2.96 -2.55
N GLY A 71 6.28 -3.19 -3.78
CA GLY A 71 5.67 -2.15 -4.62
C GLY A 71 4.37 -2.62 -5.23
N GLY A 72 3.39 -3.00 -4.41
CA GLY A 72 2.06 -3.34 -4.89
C GLY A 72 1.43 -2.11 -5.57
N VAL A 73 1.50 -2.07 -6.91
CA VAL A 73 0.61 -1.24 -7.71
C VAL A 73 -0.80 -1.64 -7.29
N ARG A 74 -1.49 -0.77 -6.55
CA ARG A 74 -2.94 -0.93 -6.38
C ARG A 74 -3.52 -0.70 -7.75
N GLU A 75 -3.90 -1.77 -8.44
CA GLU A 75 -4.76 -1.67 -9.61
C GLU A 75 -5.93 -0.75 -9.24
N PRO A 76 -6.18 0.32 -10.01
CA PRO A 76 -7.33 1.18 -9.80
C PRO A 76 -8.56 0.29 -9.74
N ARG A 77 -9.26 0.26 -8.60
CA ARG A 77 -10.51 -0.49 -8.48
C ARG A 77 -11.52 0.21 -9.38
N VAL A 78 -11.65 -0.27 -10.61
CA VAL A 78 -12.73 0.13 -11.51
C VAL A 78 -14.02 -0.19 -10.76
N PRO A 79 -14.91 0.80 -10.51
CA PRO A 79 -16.19 0.50 -9.88
C PRO A 79 -16.92 -0.52 -10.75
N ARG A 80 -17.40 -1.62 -10.14
CA ARG A 80 -18.26 -2.57 -10.85
C ARG A 80 -19.46 -1.78 -11.40
N PRO A 81 -19.83 -1.94 -12.68
CA PRO A 81 -21.06 -1.36 -13.18
C PRO A 81 -22.22 -1.84 -12.30
N PRO A 82 -23.20 -0.98 -11.99
CA PRO A 82 -24.30 -1.34 -11.10
C PRO A 82 -25.06 -2.54 -11.66
N THR A 83 -25.23 -3.57 -10.84
CA THR A 83 -26.12 -4.70 -11.13
C THR A 83 -27.56 -4.22 -10.99
N GLY A 84 -28.14 -3.67 -12.06
CA GLY A 84 -29.57 -3.38 -12.09
C GLY A 84 -29.96 -2.22 -12.99
N GLY A 85 -30.41 -2.53 -14.20
CA GLY A 85 -31.08 -1.60 -15.10
C GLY A 85 -32.09 -2.32 -15.99
N LEU A 86 -33.33 -2.42 -15.50
CA LEU A 86 -34.61 -2.60 -16.21
C LEU A 86 -34.76 -3.78 -17.20
N GLN A 87 -35.39 -4.84 -16.69
CA GLN A 87 -36.44 -5.51 -17.44
C GLN A 87 -37.48 -4.44 -17.85
N ARG A 88 -37.58 -4.16 -19.14
CA ARG A 88 -38.82 -3.62 -19.73
C ARG A 88 -39.12 -4.39 -21.01
N GLU A 89 -39.86 -5.48 -20.80
CA GLU A 89 -41.07 -5.85 -21.53
C GLU A 89 -41.23 -5.22 -22.92
N LEU A 90 -41.22 -6.13 -23.90
CA LEU A 90 -42.19 -6.27 -24.99
C LEU A 90 -42.00 -5.43 -26.26
N GLY A 91 -41.82 -6.20 -27.34
CA GLY A 91 -42.25 -5.87 -28.68
C GLY A 91 -41.87 -6.99 -29.65
N GLU A 92 -42.55 -8.15 -29.60
CA GLU A 92 -42.74 -8.88 -30.86
C GLU A 92 -43.81 -8.13 -31.66
N PRO A 93 -43.52 -7.82 -32.92
CA PRO A 93 -44.50 -8.12 -33.95
C PRO A 93 -43.83 -8.91 -35.07
N GLY A 94 -44.46 -10.03 -35.40
CA GLY A 94 -44.11 -10.81 -36.56
C GLY A 94 -44.38 -10.07 -37.88
N ASP A 95 -43.67 -10.61 -38.88
CA ASP A 95 -44.04 -10.74 -40.29
C ASP A 95 -43.89 -9.56 -41.25
N ALA A 96 -43.47 -9.93 -42.46
CA ALA A 96 -43.23 -9.16 -43.69
C ALA A 96 -42.03 -8.20 -43.68
N PHE A 97 -40.94 -8.60 -44.37
CA PHE A 97 -40.76 -8.24 -45.78
C PHE A 97 -39.82 -9.24 -46.46
N GLU A 98 -40.37 -9.87 -47.50
CA GLU A 98 -39.64 -10.54 -48.57
C GLU A 98 -38.41 -9.77 -49.05
N MET A 99 -37.47 -10.52 -49.63
CA MET A 99 -36.59 -10.17 -50.77
C MET A 99 -35.11 -10.40 -50.48
N ILE A 100 -34.66 -11.63 -50.71
CA ILE A 100 -33.42 -11.89 -51.46
C ILE A 100 -33.52 -13.31 -52.03
N GLY A 101 -33.93 -13.37 -53.29
CA GLY A 101 -33.89 -14.59 -54.06
C GLY A 101 -32.45 -15.04 -54.33
N ARG A 102 -32.27 -16.36 -54.41
CA ARG A 102 -31.60 -17.01 -55.53
C ARG A 102 -31.95 -18.49 -55.57
#